data_AF-A0AAD1YCS0-F1
#
_entry.id   AF-A0AAD1YCS0-F1
#
_cell.length_a   1.000
_cell.length_b   1.000
_cell.length_c   1.000
_cell.angle_alpha   90.00
_cell.angle_beta   90.00
_cell.angle_gamma   90.00
#
_symmetry.space_group_name_H-M   'P 1'
#
loop_
_entity.id
_entity.type
_entity.pdbx_description
1 polymer ?
#
loop_
_entity_poly.entity_id
_entity_poly.type
_entity_poly.pdbx_seq_one_letter_code
_entity_poly.pdbx_strand_id
1 'polypeptide(L)' 'MSERESLKLNINFKNNKVVCAKSPELCINCTNKHNCETLNVFYNKYSYRDILECFNNSEKRR' A
#
# COMPACT_ATOMS: atom_id res chain seq x y z
N MET A 1 19.85 0.53 9.46
CA MET A 1 19.45 0.00 8.14
C MET A 1 17.94 -0.08 8.14
N SER A 2 17.24 0.56 7.19
CA SER A 2 15.79 0.39 7.09
C SER A 2 15.51 -1.05 6.67
N GLU A 3 14.84 -1.81 7.54
CA GLU A 3 14.41 -3.15 7.23
C GLU A 3 13.36 -3.04 6.10
N ARG A 4 13.74 -3.47 4.89
CA ARG A 4 12.81 -3.52 3.75
C ARG A 4 11.87 -4.67 4.02
N GLU A 5 10.59 -4.35 4.18
CA GLU A 5 9.55 -5.36 4.28
C GLU A 5 8.97 -5.64 2.90
N SER A 6 8.59 -6.89 2.66
CA SER A 6 7.92 -7.33 1.44
C SER A 6 6.43 -7.51 1.67
N LEU A 7 5.61 -7.08 0.72
CA LEU A 7 4.17 -7.31 0.70
C LEU A 7 3.77 -7.93 -0.63
N LYS A 8 2.83 -8.87 -0.59
CA LYS A 8 2.16 -9.38 -1.78
C LYS A 8 0.86 -8.58 -1.97
N LEU A 9 0.72 -7.91 -3.10
CA LEU A 9 -0.43 -7.08 -3.42
C LEU A 9 -1.02 -7.49 -4.76
N ASN A 10 -2.34 -7.36 -4.88
CA ASN A 10 -3.02 -7.33 -6.17
C ASN A 10 -3.16 -5.87 -6.59
N ILE A 11 -2.56 -5.52 -7.73
CA ILE A 11 -2.48 -4.16 -8.25
C ILE A 11 -3.23 -4.09 -9.58
N ASN A 12 -4.15 -3.14 -9.70
CA ASN A 12 -4.88 -2.86 -10.92
C ASN A 12 -4.29 -1.65 -11.62
N PHE A 13 -3.92 -1.84 -12.88
CA PHE A 13 -3.39 -0.78 -13.74
C PHE A 13 -4.43 -0.33 -14.77
N LYS A 14 -4.57 0.98 -14.93
CA LYS A 14 -5.32 1.60 -16.04
C LYS A 14 -4.45 2.69 -16.65
N ASN A 15 -4.16 2.59 -17.95
CA ASN A 15 -3.31 3.55 -18.67
C ASN A 15 -1.96 3.80 -17.95
N ASN A 16 -1.28 2.71 -17.55
CA ASN A 16 -0.01 2.74 -16.80
C ASN A 16 -0.07 3.44 -15.44
N LYS A 17 -1.26 3.61 -14.85
CA LYS A 17 -1.44 4.16 -13.51
C LYS A 17 -2.06 3.11 -12.59
N VAL A 18 -1.60 3.06 -11.35
CA VAL A 18 -2.21 2.24 -10.30
C VAL A 18 -3.56 2.86 -9.91
N VAL A 19 -4.65 2.14 -10.14
CA VAL A 19 -6.00 2.56 -9.74
C VAL A 19 -6.40 1.93 -8.41
N CYS A 20 -5.90 0.73 -8.14
CA CYS A 20 -6.19 -0.01 -6.91
C CYS A 20 -4.99 -0.88 -6.56
N ALA A 21 -4.64 -0.95 -5.28
CA ALA A 21 -3.67 -1.89 -4.74
C ALA A 21 -4.21 -2.42 -3.42
N LYS A 22 -4.45 -3.73 -3.33
CA LYS A 22 -5.04 -4.38 -2.14
C LYS A 22 -4.31 -5.67 -1.83
N SER A 23 -4.34 -6.08 -0.56
CA SER A 23 -3.95 -7.43 -0.17
C SER A 23 -4.77 -8.46 -0.95
N PRO A 24 -4.20 -9.61 -1.35
CA PRO A 24 -4.90 -10.63 -2.14
C PRO A 24 -6.26 -11.04 -1.55
N GLU A 25 -6.33 -11.18 -0.23
CA GLU A 25 -7.56 -11.52 0.51
C GLU A 25 -8.66 -10.47 0.35
N LEU A 26 -8.29 -9.18 0.35
CA LEU A 26 -9.21 -8.06 0.16
C LEU A 26 -9.63 -7.85 -1.30
N CYS A 27 -8.99 -8.57 -2.23
CA CYS A 27 -9.25 -8.49 -3.66
C CYS A 27 -10.26 -9.54 -4.15
N ILE A 28 -10.64 -10.50 -3.29
CA ILE A 28 -11.61 -11.58 -3.60
C ILE A 28 -12.96 -11.01 -4.08
N ASN A 29 -13.32 -9.82 -3.58
CA ASN A 29 -14.58 -9.12 -3.87
C ASN A 29 -14.46 -8.04 -4.98
N CYS A 30 -13.32 -7.93 -5.67
CA CYS A 30 -13.19 -6.97 -6.75
C CYS A 30 -13.97 -7.44 -7.99
N THR A 31 -14.85 -6.58 -8.51
CA THR A 31 -15.69 -6.83 -9.69
C THR A 31 -14.86 -7.14 -10.94
N ASN A 32 -13.67 -6.55 -11.05
CA ASN A 32 -12.74 -6.74 -12.17
C ASN A 32 -11.51 -7.54 -11.74
N LYS A 33 -11.67 -8.85 -11.56
CA LYS A 33 -10.54 -9.77 -11.27
C LYS A 33 -9.52 -9.83 -12.42
N HIS A 34 -9.97 -9.66 -13.66
CA HIS A 34 -9.12 -9.81 -14.85
C HIS A 34 -8.07 -8.71 -15.03
N ASN A 35 -8.23 -7.55 -14.37
CA ASN A 35 -7.29 -6.42 -14.47
C ASN A 35 -6.43 -6.26 -13.20
N CYS A 36 -6.38 -7.28 -12.34
CA CYS A 36 -5.55 -7.26 -11.14
C CYS A 36 -4.34 -8.19 -11.32
N GLU A 37 -3.14 -7.62 -11.26
CA GLU A 37 -1.89 -8.37 -11.30
C GLU A 37 -1.36 -8.58 -9.89
N THR A 38 -0.95 -9.81 -9.56
CA THR A 38 -0.34 -10.12 -8.27
C THR A 38 1.15 -9.79 -8.33
N LEU A 39 1.58 -8.81 -7.55
CA LEU A 39 2.95 -8.33 -7.49
C LEU A 39 3.50 -8.44 -6.07
N ASN A 40 4.78 -8.81 -5.97
CA ASN A 40 5.56 -8.68 -4.74
C ASN A 40 6.20 -7.30 -4.73
N VAL A 41 5.84 -6.47 -3.76
CA VAL A 41 6.37 -5.11 -3.59
C VAL A 41 7.22 -5.05 -2.33
N PHE A 42 8.15 -4.10 -2.29
CA PHE A 42 9.01 -3.85 -1.15
C PHE A 42 8.82 -2.42 -0.68
N TYR A 43 8.79 -2.21 0.63
CA TYR A 43 8.67 -0.89 1.21
C TYR A 43 9.62 -0.72 2.38
N ASN A 44 10.03 0.53 2.62
CA ASN A 44 10.74 0.87 3.84
C ASN A 44 9.69 1.18 4.90
N LYS A 45 9.67 0.39 5.96
CA LYS A 45 8.79 0.65 7.08
C LYS A 45 9.22 1.92 7.79
N TYR A 46 8.26 2.80 8.07
CA TYR A 46 8.48 3.92 8.97
C TYR A 46 8.81 3.41 10.37
N SER A 47 9.76 4.03 11.05
CA SER A 47 10.01 3.69 12.43
C SER A 47 8.79 4.05 13.28
N TYR A 48 8.60 3.38 14.42
CA TYR A 48 7.52 3.72 15.35
C TYR A 48 7.53 5.21 15.74
N ARG A 49 8.72 5.80 15.86
CA ARG A 49 8.91 7.22 16.12
C ARG A 49 8.39 8.11 14.97
N ASP A 50 8.72 7.78 13.72
CA ASP A 50 8.26 8.53 12.55
C ASP A 50 6.73 8.46 12.40
N ILE A 51 6.15 7.31 12.72
CA ILE A 51 4.69 7.11 12.74
C ILE A 51 4.05 8.03 13.79
N LEU A 52 4.56 8.03 15.02
CA LEU A 52 4.07 8.92 16.08
C LEU A 52 4.22 10.40 15.73
N GLU A 53 5.33 10.79 15.13
CA GLU A 53 5.55 12.17 14.68
C GLU A 53 4.55 12.60 13.60
N CYS A 54 4.25 11.70 12.65
CA CYS A 54 3.24 11.93 11.62
C CYS A 54 1.85 12.16 12.23
N PHE A 55 1.43 11.30 13.17
CA PHE A 55 0.15 11.46 13.87
C PHE A 55 0.10 12.74 14.71
N ASN A 56 1.18 13.09 15.40
CA ASN A 56 1.26 14.31 16.22
C ASN A 56 1.23 15.60 15.39
N ASN A 57 1.70 15.57 14.14
CA ASN A 57 1.61 16.73 13.23
C ASN A 57 0.22 16.91 12.59
N SER A 58 -0.71 15.97 12.77
CA SER A 58 -2.10 16.13 12.30
C SER A 58 -2.89 17.20 13.07
N GLU A 59 -2.43 17.57 14.27
CA GLU A 59 -3.01 18.63 15.12
C GLU A 59 -2.70 20.07 14.63
N LYS A 60 -1.72 20.28 13.73
CA LYS A 60 -1.31 21.62 13.26
C LYS A 60 -2.12 22.14 12.05
N ARG A 61 -3.21 21.48 11.69
CA ARG A 61 -4.15 21.91 10.63
C ARG A 61 -5.51 22.35 11.19
N ARG A 62 -5.53 23.03 12.33
CA ARG A 62 -6.70 23.74 12.86
C ARG A 62 -6.51 25.24 12.77
#